data_AF-A0A644ZH46-F1
#
_entry.id   AF-A0A644ZH46-F1
#
_cell.length_a   1.000
_cell.length_b   1.000
_cell.length_c   1.000
_cell.angle_alpha   90.00
_cell.angle_beta   90.00
_cell.angle_gamma   90.00
#
_symmetry.space_group_name_H-M   'P 1'
#
loop_
_entity.id
_entity.type
_entity.pdbx_description
1 polymer ?
#
loop_
_entity_poly.entity_id
_entity_poly.type
_entity_poly.pdbx_seq_one_letter_code
_entity_poly.pdbx_strand_id
1 'polypeptide(L)' 'MPLPDLLRVVRKNISSEQKNALPNGIICLKGGDLAPELSPFKSKVEIFSLSKYFPEPFFETKKLIYLPV' A
#
# COMPACT_ATOMS: atom_id res chain seq x y z
N MET A 1 -5.06 7.61 8.55
CA MET A 1 -4.09 8.42 7.78
C MET A 1 -4.15 8.00 6.32
N PRO A 2 -4.40 8.94 5.39
CA PRO A 2 -4.33 8.73 3.94
C PRO A 2 -2.91 8.37 3.45
N LEU A 3 -2.80 7.61 2.35
CA LEU A 3 -1.55 7.19 1.71
C LEU A 3 -0.64 8.36 1.32
N PRO A 4 -1.14 9.50 0.77
CA PRO A 4 -0.28 10.66 0.51
C PRO A 4 0.43 11.17 1.77
N ASP A 5 -0.29 11.23 2.90
CA ASP A 5 0.26 11.73 4.16
C ASP A 5 1.27 10.75 4.75
N LEU A 6 0.94 9.45 4.68
CA LEU A 6 1.87 8.40 5.08
C LEU A 6 3.17 8.50 4.27
N LEU A 7 3.08 8.62 2.95
CA LEU A 7 4.23 8.78 2.06
C LEU A 7 5.08 9.99 2.48
N ARG A 8 4.46 11.15 2.77
CA ARG A 8 5.20 12.34 3.21
C ARG A 8 5.98 12.10 4.50
N VAL A 9 5.42 11.36 5.46
CA VAL A 9 6.07 11.07 6.75
C VAL A 9 7.20 10.05 6.60
N VAL A 10 6.99 8.99 5.82
CA VAL A 10 7.92 7.85 5.76
C VAL A 10 8.95 7.97 4.64
N ARG A 11 8.81 8.90 3.69
CA ARG A 11 9.73 9.03 2.53
C ARG A 11 11.20 9.12 2.92
N LYS A 12 11.51 9.82 4.02
CA LYS A 12 12.89 9.96 4.54
C LYS A 12 13.49 8.64 5.06
N ASN A 13 12.65 7.63 5.30
CA ASN A 13 13.06 6.30 5.78
C ASN A 13 13.23 5.30 4.62
N ILE A 14 12.94 5.70 3.38
CA ILE A 14 13.06 4.84 2.20
C ILE A 14 14.42 5.12 1.55
N SER A 15 15.27 4.09 1.49
CA SER A 15 16.59 4.17 0.86
C SER A 15 16.46 4.36 -0.66
N SER A 16 17.30 5.22 -1.23
CA SER A 16 17.44 5.36 -2.69
C SER A 16 18.20 4.20 -3.32
N GLU A 17 19.11 3.58 -2.57
CA GLU A 17 19.79 2.36 -3.00
C GLU A 17 18.87 1.16 -2.78
N GLN A 18 18.61 0.41 -3.85
CA GLN A 18 17.75 -0.75 -3.83
C GLN A 18 18.54 -2.05 -3.60
N LYS A 19 18.10 -2.85 -2.64
CA LYS A 19 18.69 -4.14 -2.24
C LYS A 19 17.68 -5.28 -2.12
N ASN A 20 16.39 -4.98 -2.26
CA ASN A 20 15.30 -5.93 -2.06
C ASN A 20 14.82 -6.53 -3.39
N ALA A 21 14.17 -7.69 -3.32
CA ALA A 21 13.55 -8.34 -4.48
C ALA A 21 12.41 -7.52 -5.10
N LEU A 22 11.72 -6.71 -4.28
CA LEU A 22 10.70 -5.75 -4.70
C LEU A 22 11.22 -4.32 -4.53
N PRO A 23 10.96 -3.40 -5.49
CA PRO A 23 11.30 -1.98 -5.38
C PRO A 23 11.01 -1.41 -3.99
N ASN A 24 11.95 -0.60 -3.47
CA ASN A 24 11.74 0.12 -2.22
C ASN A 24 10.44 0.93 -2.28
N GLY A 25 9.69 0.94 -1.19
CA GLY A 25 8.35 1.49 -1.19
C GLY A 25 7.59 1.25 0.09
N ILE A 26 6.28 1.43 0.01
CA ILE A 26 5.35 1.31 1.13
C ILE A 26 4.48 0.09 0.89
N ILE A 27 4.41 -0.79 1.89
CA ILE A 27 3.44 -1.88 1.98
C ILE A 27 2.56 -1.58 3.18
N CYS A 28 1.25 -1.46 3.00
CA CYS A 28 0.33 -1.22 4.11
C CYS A 28 -1.01 -1.95 3.97
N LEU A 29 -1.55 -2.35 5.11
CA LEU A 29 -2.90 -2.88 5.24
C LEU A 29 -3.90 -1.73 5.31
N LYS A 30 -4.88 -1.72 4.42
CA LYS A 30 -5.95 -0.73 4.39
C LYS A 30 -7.31 -1.41 4.24
N GLY A 31 -8.35 -0.74 4.72
CA GLY A 31 -9.75 -1.17 4.56
C GLY A 31 -10.63 0.02 4.19
N GLY A 32 -11.86 -0.24 3.76
CA GLY A 32 -12.81 0.80 3.34
C GLY A 32 -12.63 1.22 1.88
N ASP A 33 -13.20 2.37 1.53
CA ASP A 33 -13.10 2.95 0.19
C ASP A 33 -11.75 3.67 0.00
N LEU A 34 -10.91 3.09 -0.84
CA LEU A 34 -9.56 3.58 -1.14
C LEU A 34 -9.48 4.33 -2.46
N ALA A 35 -10.57 4.35 -3.26
CA ALA A 35 -10.57 5.02 -4.57
C ALA A 35 -10.10 6.48 -4.53
N PRO A 36 -10.56 7.35 -3.59
CA PRO A 36 -10.10 8.74 -3.53
C PRO A 36 -8.63 8.84 -3.08
N GLU A 37 -8.21 8.00 -2.14
CA GLU A 37 -6.84 7.99 -1.59
C GLU A 37 -5.79 7.54 -2.61
N LEU A 38 -6.16 6.58 -3.47
CA LEU A 38 -5.27 5.96 -4.45
C LEU A 38 -5.28 6.66 -5.80
N SER A 39 -6.26 7.54 -6.06
CA SER A 39 -6.38 8.31 -7.31
C SER A 39 -5.05 8.92 -7.80
N PRO A 40 -4.25 9.64 -6.97
CA PRO A 40 -2.98 10.20 -7.41
C PRO A 40 -1.88 9.17 -7.70
N PHE A 41 -2.04 7.92 -7.28
CA PHE A 41 -1.05 6.86 -7.41
C PHE A 41 -1.50 5.68 -8.27
N LYS A 42 -2.65 5.78 -8.96
CA LYS A 42 -3.28 4.67 -9.70
C LYS A 42 -2.35 3.92 -10.64
N SER A 43 -1.39 4.60 -11.26
CA SER A 43 -0.46 3.98 -12.21
C SER A 43 0.69 3.21 -11.57
N LYS A 44 0.93 3.39 -10.26
CA LYS A 44 2.05 2.78 -9.53
C LYS A 44 1.60 1.88 -8.39
N VAL A 45 0.38 2.06 -7.89
CA VAL A 45 -0.11 1.33 -6.72
C VAL A 45 -0.65 -0.04 -7.11
N GLU A 46 -0.21 -1.07 -6.40
CA GLU A 46 -0.72 -2.43 -6.50
C GLU A 46 -1.64 -2.72 -5.32
N ILE A 47 -2.78 -3.36 -5.61
CA ILE A 47 -3.83 -3.66 -4.62
C ILE A 47 -4.11 -5.14 -4.61
N PHE A 48 -4.00 -5.76 -3.44
CA PHE A 48 -4.28 -7.18 -3.26
C PHE A 48 -5.40 -7.37 -2.23
N SER A 49 -6.50 -8.01 -2.61
CA SER A 49 -7.56 -8.38 -1.66
C SER A 49 -7.06 -9.48 -0.73
N LEU A 50 -7.05 -9.23 0.58
CA LEU A 50 -6.56 -10.19 1.56
C LEU A 50 -7.51 -11.37 1.78
N SER A 51 -8.78 -11.22 1.41
CA SER A 51 -9.75 -12.32 1.36
C SER A 51 -9.34 -13.49 0.45
N LYS A 52 -8.41 -13.27 -0.49
CA LYS A 52 -7.84 -14.34 -1.33
C LYS A 52 -6.81 -15.21 -0.59
N TYR A 53 -6.27 -14.70 0.52
CA TYR A 53 -5.18 -15.31 1.27
C TYR A 53 -5.60 -15.76 2.68
N PHE A 54 -6.60 -15.10 3.25
CA PHE A 54 -7.04 -15.29 4.63
C PHE A 54 -8.56 -15.47 4.67
N PRO A 55 -9.06 -16.59 5.22
CA PRO A 55 -10.50 -16.89 5.25
C PRO A 55 -11.27 -16.14 6.35
N GLU A 56 -10.59 -15.46 7.27
CA GLU A 56 -11.24 -14.83 8.42
C GLU A 56 -12.09 -13.61 7.99
N PRO A 57 -13.29 -13.42 8.59
CA PRO A 57 -14.20 -12.30 8.23
C PRO A 57 -13.55 -10.91 8.33
N PHE A 58 -12.55 -10.77 9.20
CA PHE A 58 -11.79 -9.53 9.34
C PHE A 58 -11.15 -9.08 8.01
N PHE A 59 -10.70 -10.02 7.17
CA PHE A 59 -9.97 -9.77 5.94
C PHE A 59 -10.84 -9.61 4.69
N GLU A 60 -12.15 -9.88 4.75
CA GLU A 60 -13.07 -9.74 3.62
C GLU A 60 -13.03 -8.32 3.02
N THR A 61 -12.90 -7.31 3.87
CA THR A 61 -12.88 -5.89 3.48
C THR A 61 -11.47 -5.31 3.42
N LYS A 62 -10.44 -6.11 3.73
CA LYS A 62 -9.06 -5.65 3.84
C LYS A 62 -8.30 -5.87 2.54
N LYS A 63 -7.48 -4.88 2.21
CA LYS A 63 -6.63 -4.85 1.04
C LYS A 63 -5.20 -4.53 1.47
N LEU A 64 -4.25 -5.25 0.91
CA LEU A 64 -2.85 -4.88 0.95
C LEU A 64 -2.59 -3.89 -0.18
N ILE A 65 -1.95 -2.77 0.15
CA ILE A 65 -1.56 -1.72 -0.77
C ILE A 65 -0.05 -1.68 -0.84
N TYR A 66 0.50 -1.80 -2.05
CA TYR A 66 1.92 -1.63 -2.32
C TYR A 66 2.14 -0.42 -3.23
N LEU A 67 3.03 0.49 -2.82
CA LEU A 67 3.44 1.66 -3.58
C LEU A 67 4.98 1.71 -3.65
N PRO A 68 5.59 1.41 -4.81
CA PRO A 68 7.01 1.64 -5.03
C PRO A 68 7.32 3.15 -5.08
N VAL A 69 8.44 3.57 -4.47
CA VAL A 69 8.84 4.98 -4.30
C VAL A 69 10.24 5.23 -4.85
#